data_AF-A0A7W0FUV9-F1
#
_entry.id   AF-A0A7W0FUV9-F1
#
_cell.length_a   1.000
_cell.length_b   1.000
_cell.length_c   1.000
_cell.angle_alpha   90.00
_cell.angle_beta   90.00
_cell.angle_gamma   90.00
#
_symmetry.space_group_name_H-M   'P 1'
#
loop_
_entity.id
_entity.type
_entity.pdbx_description
1 polymer ?
#
loop_
_entity_poly.entity_id
_entity_poly.type
_entity_poly.pdbx_seq_one_letter_code
_entity_poly.pdbx_strand_id
1 'polypeptide(L)'
;MLLPFAEALVRIVRFRNMELGKIKVDLGGVRIPIFDCERTILDSFRLLSRETAIKALKMALSQKGTVRLDLKKLQSYSQKLRFNITPYLITATT
;
A
#
# COMPACT_ATOMS: atom_id res chain seq x y z
N MET A 1 -28.14 25.56 19.46
CA MET A 1 -26.74 25.25 19.11
C MET A 1 -26.70 23.79 18.67
N LEU A 2 -26.89 23.54 17.37
CA LEU A 2 -26.83 22.19 16.80
C LEU A 2 -25.50 22.08 16.04
N LEU A 3 -24.65 21.16 16.46
CA LEU A 3 -23.42 20.82 15.74
C LEU A 3 -23.78 20.36 14.33
N PRO A 4 -23.12 20.84 13.27
CA PRO A 4 -23.36 20.32 11.94
C PRO A 4 -22.91 18.86 11.93
N PHE A 5 -23.80 17.97 11.51
CA PHE A 5 -23.46 16.62 11.09
C PHE A 5 -22.30 16.73 10.10
N ALA A 6 -21.14 16.18 10.46
CA ALA A 6 -20.00 16.11 9.56
C ALA A 6 -20.43 15.32 8.33
N GLU A 7 -20.57 16.00 7.19
CA GLU A 7 -20.83 15.34 5.92
C GLU A 7 -19.73 14.29 5.71
N ALA A 8 -20.13 13.03 5.48
CA ALA A 8 -19.18 12.01 5.06
C ALA A 8 -18.65 12.41 3.69
N LEU A 9 -17.50 13.07 3.66
CA LEU A 9 -16.78 13.47 2.45
C LEU A 9 -16.35 12.20 1.70
N VAL A 10 -17.14 11.80 0.70
CA VAL A 10 -16.85 10.65 -0.14
C VAL A 10 -15.59 10.95 -0.98
N ARG A 11 -14.47 10.28 -0.67
CA ARG A 11 -13.22 10.40 -1.42
C ARG A 11 -13.22 9.45 -2.61
N ILE A 12 -13.48 9.98 -3.81
CA ILE A 12 -13.38 9.21 -5.06
C ILE A 12 -11.91 9.15 -5.51
N VAL A 13 -11.33 7.94 -5.57
CA VAL A 13 -9.96 7.73 -6.06
C VAL A 13 -9.98 6.89 -7.33
N ARG A 14 -9.38 7.38 -8.41
CA ARG A 14 -9.26 6.64 -9.68
C ARG A 14 -8.02 5.76 -9.68
N PHE A 15 -8.23 4.47 -9.84
CA PHE A 15 -7.16 3.48 -9.87
C PHE A 15 -6.75 3.18 -11.33
N ARG A 16 -5.66 3.82 -11.80
CA ARG A 16 -5.30 3.84 -13.23
C ARG A 16 -4.26 2.79 -13.64
N ASN A 17 -3.30 2.48 -12.78
CA ASN A 17 -2.21 1.55 -13.10
C ASN A 17 -2.52 0.17 -12.53
N MET A 18 -3.11 -0.70 -13.35
CA MET A 18 -3.54 -2.07 -12.98
C MET A 18 -2.46 -3.14 -13.19
N GLU A 19 -1.35 -2.80 -13.85
CA GLU A 19 -0.34 -3.80 -14.25
C GLU A 19 0.90 -3.79 -13.35
N LEU A 20 1.27 -2.63 -12.81
CA LEU A 20 2.44 -2.52 -11.93
C LEU A 20 2.26 -3.35 -10.65
N GLY A 21 3.16 -4.31 -10.43
CA GLY A 21 3.19 -5.19 -9.26
C GLY A 21 2.22 -6.37 -9.33
N LYS A 22 1.59 -6.62 -10.48
CA LYS A 22 0.67 -7.73 -10.66
C LYS A 22 1.44 -9.05 -10.76
N ILE A 23 1.14 -9.98 -9.87
CA ILE A 23 1.68 -11.33 -9.81
C ILE A 23 0.53 -12.35 -9.90
N LYS A 24 0.83 -13.60 -10.24
CA LYS A 24 -0.14 -14.71 -10.17
C LYS A 24 0.22 -15.59 -8.99
N VAL A 25 -0.76 -15.86 -8.14
CA VAL A 25 -0.62 -16.79 -7.01
C VAL A 25 -1.57 -17.96 -7.23
N ASP A 26 -1.10 -19.16 -6.95
CA ASP A 26 -1.94 -20.36 -6.95
C ASP A 26 -2.72 -20.42 -5.63
N LEU A 27 -4.04 -20.43 -5.73
CA LEU A 27 -4.95 -20.65 -4.61
C LEU A 27 -5.84 -21.83 -4.95
N GLY A 28 -5.48 -23.00 -4.41
CA GLY A 28 -6.24 -24.23 -4.61
C GLY A 28 -6.30 -24.69 -6.07
N GLY A 29 -5.20 -24.55 -6.83
CA GLY A 29 -5.14 -24.90 -8.25
C GLY A 29 -5.68 -23.83 -9.20
N VAL A 30 -6.18 -22.72 -8.68
CA VAL A 30 -6.63 -21.56 -9.48
C VAL A 30 -5.57 -20.48 -9.44
N ARG A 31 -5.10 -20.04 -10.61
CA ARG A 31 -4.13 -18.93 -10.73
C ARG A 31 -4.83 -17.58 -10.69
N ILE A 32 -4.75 -16.89 -9.57
CA ILE A 32 -5.41 -15.61 -9.33
C ILE A 32 -4.39 -14.47 -9.46
N PRO A 33 -4.67 -13.43 -10.27
CA PRO A 33 -3.82 -12.24 -10.32
C PRO A 33 -4.03 -11.37 -9.07
N ILE A 34 -2.97 -11.10 -8.32
CA ILE A 34 -2.97 -10.20 -7.16
C ILE A 34 -1.84 -9.19 -7.28
N PHE A 35 -1.87 -8.10 -6.50
CA PHE A 35 -0.72 -7.23 -6.37
C PHE A 35 0.28 -7.79 -5.35
N ASP A 36 1.57 -7.60 -5.63
CA ASP A 36 2.65 -7.93 -4.71
C ASP A 36 2.65 -7.02 -3.47
N CYS A 37 3.53 -7.36 -2.51
CA CYS A 37 3.61 -6.68 -1.23
C CYS A 37 3.94 -5.19 -1.40
N GLU A 38 4.94 -4.84 -2.22
CA GLU A 38 5.36 -3.46 -2.42
C GLU A 38 4.22 -2.59 -2.98
N ARG A 39 3.50 -3.12 -3.97
CA ARG A 39 2.36 -2.42 -4.55
C ARG A 39 1.24 -2.25 -3.55
N THR A 40 0.92 -3.29 -2.79
CA THR A 40 -0.13 -3.28 -1.76
C THR A 40 0.16 -2.26 -0.67
N ILE A 41 1.42 -2.16 -0.20
CA ILE A 41 1.81 -1.14 0.78
C ILE A 41 1.58 0.27 0.24
N LEU A 42 2.01 0.58 -0.99
CA LEU A 42 1.81 1.92 -1.56
C LEU A 42 0.33 2.24 -1.76
N ASP A 43 -0.47 1.28 -2.20
CA ASP A 43 -1.91 1.50 -2.37
C ASP A 43 -2.62 1.68 -1.03
N SER A 44 -2.15 1.07 0.06
CA SER A 44 -2.69 1.33 1.40
C SER A 44 -2.57 2.82 1.77
N PHE A 45 -1.45 3.48 1.44
CA PHE A 45 -1.30 4.93 1.66
C PHE A 45 -2.19 5.78 0.75
N ARG A 46 -2.45 5.32 -0.47
CA ARG A 46 -3.25 6.07 -1.47
C ARG A 46 -4.75 5.92 -1.24
N LEU A 47 -5.18 4.78 -0.72
CA LEU A 47 -6.59 4.38 -0.66
C LEU A 47 -7.16 4.38 0.75
N LEU A 48 -6.37 4.06 1.77
CA LEU A 48 -6.83 3.92 3.15
C LEU A 48 -6.46 5.13 4.01
N SER A 49 -6.70 5.01 5.32
CA SER A 49 -6.22 5.99 6.30
C SER A 49 -4.70 5.86 6.48
N ARG A 50 -4.07 6.95 6.93
CA ARG A 50 -2.63 6.99 7.18
C ARG A 50 -2.22 5.97 8.25
N GLU A 51 -3.03 5.78 9.28
CA GLU A 51 -2.77 4.84 10.37
C GLU A 51 -2.73 3.40 9.88
N THR A 52 -3.71 2.98 9.08
CA THR A 52 -3.76 1.64 8.50
C THR A 52 -2.54 1.41 7.59
N ALA A 53 -2.18 2.40 6.79
CA ALA A 53 -1.02 2.31 5.89
C ALA A 53 0.32 2.20 6.65
N ILE A 54 0.51 3.00 7.71
CA ILE A 54 1.69 2.91 8.57
C ILE A 54 1.76 1.54 9.26
N LYS A 55 0.62 1.02 9.76
CA LYS A 55 0.55 -0.30 10.37
C LYS A 55 0.95 -1.40 9.37
N ALA A 56 0.43 -1.35 8.14
CA ALA A 56 0.78 -2.29 7.09
C ALA A 56 2.28 -2.25 6.77
N LEU A 57 2.87 -1.04 6.66
CA LEU A 57 4.31 -0.86 6.44
C LEU A 57 5.14 -1.48 7.57
N LYS A 58 4.80 -1.20 8.82
CA LYS A 58 5.51 -1.77 9.99
C LYS A 58 5.41 -3.30 10.03
N MET A 59 4.24 -3.86 9.71
CA MET A 59 4.05 -5.31 9.62
C MET A 59 4.93 -5.92 8.53
N ALA A 60 4.97 -5.32 7.34
CA ALA A 60 5.81 -5.79 6.23
C ALA A 60 7.31 -5.70 6.53
N LEU A 61 7.76 -4.64 7.22
CA LEU A 61 9.15 -4.48 7.66
C LEU A 61 9.54 -5.50 8.74
N SER A 62 8.60 -5.87 9.62
CA SER A 62 8.84 -6.80 10.73
C SER A 62 8.78 -8.27 10.31
N GLN A 63 8.27 -8.55 9.10
CA GLN A 63 8.03 -9.91 8.65
C GLN A 63 9.36 -10.65 8.41
N LYS A 64 9.55 -11.77 9.12
CA LYS A 64 10.68 -12.68 8.96
C LYS A 64 10.24 -13.86 8.09
N GLY A 65 10.97 -14.17 7.01
CA GLY A 65 10.65 -15.30 6.12
C GLY A 65 11.01 -15.05 4.66
N THR A 66 10.42 -15.86 3.77
CA THR A 66 10.67 -15.89 2.32
C THR A 66 10.13 -14.69 1.57
N VAL A 67 9.08 -14.03 2.07
CA VAL A 67 8.52 -12.81 1.47
C VAL A 67 8.94 -11.62 2.31
N ARG A 68 10.09 -11.04 1.98
CA ARG A 68 10.57 -9.78 2.56
C ARG A 68 10.18 -8.61 1.68
N LEU A 69 9.84 -7.49 2.31
CA LEU A 69 9.61 -6.23 1.61
C LEU A 69 10.89 -5.77 0.91
N ASP A 70 10.84 -5.62 -0.41
CA ASP A 70 11.95 -5.07 -1.19
C ASP A 70 11.85 -3.54 -1.23
N LEU A 71 12.70 -2.87 -0.44
CA LEU A 71 12.71 -1.41 -0.34
C LEU A 71 13.09 -0.71 -1.65
N LYS A 72 13.94 -1.31 -2.48
CA LYS A 72 14.32 -0.72 -3.77
C LYS A 72 13.15 -0.77 -4.74
N LYS A 73 12.45 -1.91 -4.77
CA LYS A 73 11.25 -2.10 -5.60
C LYS A 73 10.11 -1.20 -5.12
N LEU A 74 9.91 -1.08 -3.80
CA LEU A 74 8.95 -0.16 -3.19
C LEU A 74 9.22 1.29 -3.60
N GLN A 75 10.48 1.73 -3.54
CA GLN A 75 10.87 3.08 -3.97
C GLN A 75 10.66 3.31 -5.47
N SER A 76 10.99 2.32 -6.31
CA SER A 76 10.70 2.38 -7.76
C SER A 76 9.21 2.52 -8.04
N TYR A 77 8.37 1.78 -7.30
CA TYR A 77 6.92 1.83 -7.47
C TYR A 77 6.36 3.16 -6.98
N SER A 78 6.90 3.73 -5.91
CA SER A 78 6.45 5.02 -5.38
C SER A 78 6.65 6.15 -6.40
N GLN A 79 7.76 6.12 -7.15
CA GLN A 79 8.00 7.05 -8.26
C GLN A 79 6.96 6.89 -9.38
N LYS A 80 6.71 5.64 -9.82
CA LYS A 80 5.72 5.34 -10.86
C LYS A 80 4.29 5.73 -10.46
N LEU A 81 3.96 5.58 -9.18
CA LEU A 81 2.65 5.92 -8.61
C LEU A 81 2.56 7.37 -8.12
N ARG A 82 3.65 8.14 -8.22
CA ARG A 82 3.77 9.53 -7.75
C ARG A 82 3.38 9.70 -6.28
N PHE A 83 3.77 8.74 -5.44
CA PHE A 83 3.57 8.78 -4.01
C PHE A 83 4.93 8.95 -3.29
N ASN A 84 5.02 9.95 -2.40
CA ASN A 84 6.23 10.17 -1.61
C ASN A 84 6.21 9.29 -0.35
N ILE A 85 6.80 8.10 -0.45
CA ILE A 85 6.90 7.13 0.66
C ILE A 85 8.03 7.45 1.65
N THR A 86 9.02 8.26 1.23
CA THR A 86 10.27 8.52 1.98
C THR A 86 10.06 8.92 3.44
N PRO A 87 9.15 9.87 3.79
CA PRO A 87 8.95 10.26 5.19
C PRO A 87 8.55 9.09 6.09
N TYR A 88 7.78 8.14 5.55
CA TYR A 88 7.27 6.99 6.30
C TYR A 88 8.31 5.88 6.44
N LEU A 89 9.24 5.75 5.49
CA LEU A 89 10.34 4.79 5.59
C LEU A 89 11.31 5.20 6.69
N ILE A 90 11.73 6.46 6.72
CA ILE A 90 12.67 6.98 7.74
C ILE A 90 12.12 6.68 9.14
N THR A 91 10.87 7.07 9.41
CA THR A 91 10.22 6.85 10.72
C THR A 91 10.01 5.38 11.08
N ALA A 92 9.92 4.48 10.10
CA ALA A 92 9.69 3.07 10.36
C ALA A 92 10.98 2.26 10.54
N THR A 93 12.12 2.80 10.09
CA THR A 93 13.43 2.13 10.16
C THR A 93 14.38 2.70 11.22
N THR A 94 14.11 3.90 11.75
CA THR A 94 14.81 4.49 12.91
C THR A 94 14.13 4.06 14.19
#